data_AF-A0AAE1X144-F1
#
_entry.id   AF-A0AAE1X144-F1
#
_cell.length_a   1.000
_cell.length_b   1.000
_cell.length_c   1.000
_cell.angle_alpha   90.00
_cell.angle_beta   90.00
_cell.angle_gamma   90.00
#
_symmetry.space_group_name_H-M   'P 1'
#
loop_
_entity.id
_entity.type
_entity.pdbx_description
1 polymer ?
#
loop_
_entity_poly.entity_id
_entity_poly.type
_entity_poly.pdbx_seq_one_letter_code
_entity_poly.pdbx_strand_id
1 'polypeptide(L)'
;MFFQAKLLLCTTTLILLSVAVSTPSATTLGVTCNLSTPNLPPPEHVVSTLQSRRVSAVRLLDPTPAAVRAFAYTNISLILSVPNQLIQSFAANRSAATLWLHSHVLPFHPRTHISLISAGSDVLTTAATYDLTLDPSTALLPAMRNLRLSLLDLGIRTISVSTTFSFIDILTTSFPPSSAEFQEPIGSLIIRPLLQFLDETNSSFLVNLYPYNVYRINSEIPIGYVLFQEHPFNFRDDVITGVRYWNLFDMMVDAVVAAMAVSGHENIPVIVAETGWPSEAEAQAAGNYAEMYLKGLVTHLRSGLGTPLRKEGVAEAYIYQLFDEGDSSRKNDKNGTTGAATSGITGAGQHWGIMYPNMTMKYNFDLSGSTRVTGNDKRWVKMILELAASLSDHLVHHLSFSVFKISLNNVKSCIIMAVDFVVSQLNKCKTCEKTVYSVELLSADGVSYHKSCFKCSHCKGTLKLSNYSSMEGVLYCKPHFEQLFKESGSFSKNFQSPAKVAEKKTPELTRLPSKTAGMFSGTQDKCATCGKTVYPLEKVKLDDFNSILLQHLVPSSELAISYIHDF
;
A
#
# COMPACT_ATOMS: atom_id res chain seq x y z
N MET A 1 54.38 0.20 16.46
CA MET A 1 53.60 1.16 15.64
C MET A 1 52.72 0.50 14.57
N PHE A 2 53.19 -0.54 13.85
CA PHE A 2 52.40 -1.26 12.84
C PHE A 2 51.11 -1.94 13.35
N PHE A 3 51.06 -2.35 14.62
CA PHE A 3 49.91 -3.04 15.21
C PHE A 3 48.75 -2.10 15.56
N GLN A 4 49.05 -0.88 16.02
CA GLN A 4 48.01 0.12 16.30
C GLN A 4 47.42 0.70 15.01
N ALA A 5 48.22 0.81 13.94
CA ALA A 5 47.73 1.23 12.63
C ALA A 5 46.73 0.21 12.03
N LYS A 6 46.97 -1.10 12.17
CA LYS A 6 46.03 -2.14 11.68
C LYS A 6 44.74 -2.22 12.50
N LEU A 7 44.83 -2.00 13.81
CA LEU A 7 43.65 -1.96 14.69
C LEU A 7 42.78 -0.73 14.39
N LEU A 8 43.41 0.45 14.19
CA LEU A 8 42.71 1.67 13.78
C LEU A 8 42.02 1.46 12.43
N LEU A 9 42.73 0.89 11.44
CA LEU A 9 42.19 0.66 10.10
C LEU A 9 40.98 -0.28 10.12
N CYS A 10 41.03 -1.35 10.92
CA CYS A 10 39.94 -2.32 11.07
C CYS A 10 38.72 -1.71 11.78
N THR A 11 38.94 -0.90 12.81
CA THR A 11 37.85 -0.16 13.48
C THR A 11 37.24 0.92 12.59
N THR A 12 38.04 1.61 11.78
CA THR A 12 37.53 2.60 10.81
C THR A 12 36.74 1.93 9.69
N THR A 13 37.16 0.76 9.20
CA THR A 13 36.39 0.01 8.18
C THR A 13 35.09 -0.56 8.73
N LEU A 14 35.05 -1.00 10.00
CA LEU A 14 33.80 -1.44 10.64
C LEU A 14 32.85 -0.28 10.92
N ILE A 15 33.37 0.89 11.31
CA ILE A 15 32.56 2.11 11.48
C ILE A 15 32.03 2.59 10.12
N LEU A 16 32.84 2.57 9.05
CA LEU A 16 32.40 2.86 7.69
C LEU A 16 31.36 1.85 7.17
N LEU A 17 31.46 0.56 7.51
CA LEU A 17 30.42 -0.43 7.19
C LEU A 17 29.13 -0.21 8.00
N SER A 18 29.22 0.25 9.25
CA SER A 18 28.04 0.56 10.09
C SER A 18 27.30 1.82 9.63
N VAL A 19 27.99 2.71 8.90
CA VAL A 19 27.42 3.92 8.27
C VAL A 19 26.82 3.61 6.88
N ALA A 20 27.13 2.46 6.28
CA ALA A 20 26.63 2.05 4.97
C ALA A 20 25.37 1.17 5.02
N VAL A 21 24.68 1.08 6.15
CA VAL A 21 23.31 0.55 6.18
C VAL A 21 22.40 1.70 5.77
N SER A 22 22.08 1.78 4.48
CA SER A 22 20.99 2.61 3.98
C SER A 22 19.73 2.22 4.74
N THR A 23 19.30 3.06 5.67
CA THR A 23 17.97 2.95 6.26
C THR A 23 16.97 2.97 5.10
N PRO A 24 16.01 2.03 5.02
CA PRO A 24 14.99 2.10 3.97
C PRO A 24 14.33 3.48 4.06
N SER A 25 14.51 4.29 3.00
CA SER A 25 13.89 5.60 2.93
C SER A 25 12.42 5.36 2.68
N ALA A 26 11.63 5.34 3.76
CA ALA A 26 10.21 5.08 3.62
C ALA A 26 9.56 6.12 2.69
N THR A 27 8.77 5.62 1.74
CA THR A 27 8.02 6.43 0.78
C THR A 27 7.15 7.45 1.51
N THR A 28 7.13 8.69 1.01
CA THR A 28 6.21 9.71 1.54
C THR A 28 4.79 9.38 1.10
N LEU A 29 3.89 9.23 2.06
CA LEU A 29 2.47 9.03 1.81
C LEU A 29 1.76 10.38 1.77
N GLY A 30 0.93 10.58 0.76
CA GLY A 30 0.09 11.75 0.62
C GLY A 30 -1.34 11.41 0.24
N VAL A 31 -2.16 12.45 0.10
CA VAL A 31 -3.55 12.35 -0.36
C VAL A 31 -3.81 13.35 -1.47
N THR A 32 -4.61 12.95 -2.45
CA THR A 32 -5.10 13.84 -3.50
C THR A 32 -6.41 14.48 -3.06
N CYS A 33 -6.55 15.78 -3.25
CA CYS A 33 -7.76 16.50 -2.87
C CYS A 33 -8.15 17.59 -3.87
N ASN A 34 -9.46 17.78 -3.97
CA ASN A 34 -10.09 18.88 -4.68
C ASN A 34 -10.91 19.71 -3.68
N LEU A 35 -10.30 20.80 -3.20
CA LEU A 35 -10.90 21.69 -2.19
C LEU A 35 -11.87 22.72 -2.78
N SER A 36 -12.08 22.72 -4.10
CA SER A 36 -13.03 23.59 -4.79
C SER A 36 -14.43 22.98 -4.91
N THR A 37 -14.63 21.74 -4.43
CA THR A 37 -15.92 21.06 -4.55
C THR A 37 -16.98 21.68 -3.63
N PRO A 38 -18.22 21.86 -4.13
CA PRO A 38 -19.30 22.44 -3.33
C PRO A 38 -19.68 21.52 -2.17
N ASN A 39 -20.08 22.12 -1.05
CA ASN A 39 -20.44 21.45 0.22
C ASN A 39 -19.28 20.86 1.03
N LEU A 40 -18.03 21.16 0.69
CA LEU A 40 -16.91 20.87 1.58
C LEU A 40 -16.72 21.96 2.64
N PRO A 41 -16.18 21.61 3.82
CA PRO A 41 -15.75 22.59 4.80
C PRO A 41 -14.66 23.53 4.25
N PRO A 42 -14.46 24.71 4.85
CA PRO A 42 -13.41 25.63 4.44
C PRO A 42 -12.03 24.95 4.42
N PRO A 43 -11.13 25.31 3.48
CA PRO A 43 -9.80 24.71 3.37
C PRO A 43 -9.02 24.67 4.68
N GLU A 44 -9.14 25.69 5.54
CA GLU A 44 -8.44 25.73 6.84
C GLU A 44 -8.86 24.59 7.80
N HIS A 45 -10.14 24.19 7.78
CA HIS A 45 -10.63 23.07 8.58
C HIS A 45 -10.15 21.72 8.02
N VAL A 46 -10.02 21.62 6.69
CA VAL A 46 -9.47 20.43 6.04
C VAL A 46 -8.01 20.29 6.40
N VAL A 47 -7.24 21.37 6.29
CA VAL A 47 -5.82 21.38 6.60
C VAL A 47 -5.55 21.06 8.08
N SER A 48 -6.30 21.62 9.01
CA SER A 48 -6.15 21.29 10.44
C SER A 48 -6.46 19.81 10.72
N THR A 49 -7.44 19.24 10.03
CA THR A 49 -7.73 17.80 10.09
C THR A 49 -6.56 16.98 9.54
N LEU A 50 -5.99 17.34 8.40
CA LEU A 50 -4.83 16.67 7.79
C LEU A 50 -3.60 16.73 8.70
N GLN A 51 -3.35 17.89 9.35
CA GLN A 51 -2.29 18.04 10.35
C GLN A 51 -2.52 17.15 11.57
N SER A 52 -3.74 17.11 12.10
CA SER A 52 -4.10 16.24 13.23
C SER A 52 -3.87 14.75 12.93
N ARG A 53 -3.99 14.38 11.65
CA ARG A 53 -3.77 13.03 11.12
C ARG A 53 -2.34 12.78 10.61
N ARG A 54 -1.43 13.75 10.78
CA ARG A 54 -0.01 13.67 10.40
C ARG A 54 0.23 13.35 8.91
N VAL A 55 -0.64 13.85 8.05
CA VAL A 55 -0.44 13.73 6.60
C VAL A 55 0.79 14.55 6.20
N SER A 56 1.74 13.92 5.52
CA SER A 56 3.00 14.55 5.11
C SER A 56 2.94 15.30 3.79
N ALA A 57 2.08 14.85 2.86
CA ALA A 57 2.01 15.40 1.52
C ALA A 57 0.58 15.46 0.99
N VAL A 58 0.29 16.46 0.16
CA VAL A 58 -1.02 16.67 -0.45
C VAL A 58 -0.86 17.10 -1.90
N ARG A 59 -1.64 16.47 -2.79
CA ARG A 59 -1.78 16.90 -4.18
C ARG A 59 -3.10 17.67 -4.33
N LEU A 60 -3.01 18.92 -4.78
CA LEU A 60 -4.15 19.79 -5.06
C LEU A 60 -4.45 19.75 -6.55
N LEU A 61 -5.61 19.18 -6.93
CA LEU A 61 -6.04 19.08 -8.33
C LEU A 61 -6.47 20.43 -8.92
N ASP A 62 -7.14 21.25 -8.11
CA ASP A 62 -7.54 22.61 -8.46
C ASP A 62 -7.02 23.59 -7.39
N PRO A 63 -5.78 24.09 -7.54
CA PRO A 63 -5.13 24.88 -6.52
C PRO A 63 -5.64 26.32 -6.55
N THR A 64 -6.72 26.63 -5.85
CA THR A 64 -7.14 28.03 -5.66
C THR A 64 -6.16 28.77 -4.72
N PRO A 65 -5.94 30.10 -4.87
CA PRO A 65 -5.10 30.85 -3.96
C PRO A 65 -5.54 30.77 -2.48
N ALA A 66 -6.84 30.54 -2.22
CA ALA A 66 -7.35 30.29 -0.88
C ALA A 66 -6.95 28.90 -0.35
N ALA A 67 -7.05 27.86 -1.19
CA ALA A 67 -6.62 26.51 -0.84
C ALA A 67 -5.11 26.45 -0.54
N VAL A 68 -4.27 27.04 -1.41
CA VAL A 68 -2.81 27.06 -1.20
C VAL A 68 -2.44 27.79 0.09
N ARG A 69 -3.08 28.94 0.36
CA ARG A 69 -2.85 29.72 1.58
C ARG A 69 -3.12 28.93 2.86
N ALA A 70 -4.14 28.07 2.86
CA ALA A 70 -4.52 27.31 4.04
C ALA A 70 -3.41 26.37 4.54
N PHE A 71 -2.46 26.00 3.68
CA PHE A 71 -1.31 25.17 4.03
C PHE A 71 -0.09 25.96 4.55
N ALA A 72 -0.19 27.27 4.72
CA ALA A 72 0.93 28.09 5.20
C ALA A 72 1.39 27.64 6.60
N TYR A 73 2.69 27.47 6.79
CA TYR A 73 3.32 27.04 8.05
C TYR A 73 2.91 25.65 8.56
N THR A 74 2.35 24.79 7.70
CA THR A 74 1.90 23.45 8.09
C THR A 74 2.95 22.36 7.93
N ASN A 75 4.05 22.66 7.22
CA ASN A 75 5.09 21.71 6.78
C ASN A 75 4.59 20.55 5.90
N ILE A 76 3.33 20.57 5.46
CA ILE A 76 2.79 19.61 4.51
C ILE A 76 3.34 19.96 3.13
N SER A 77 3.92 18.96 2.44
CA SER A 77 4.43 19.12 1.08
C SER A 77 3.29 19.16 0.07
N LEU A 78 3.34 20.09 -0.89
CA LEU A 78 2.30 20.30 -1.88
C LEU A 78 2.75 20.00 -3.31
N ILE A 79 1.93 19.20 -4.00
CA ILE A 79 1.89 19.12 -5.46
C ILE A 79 0.74 19.98 -5.95
N LEU A 80 1.00 20.95 -6.82
CA LEU A 80 -0.03 21.78 -7.45
C LEU A 80 -0.27 21.32 -8.89
N SER A 81 -1.50 20.91 -9.21
CA SER A 81 -1.88 20.57 -10.58
C SER A 81 -2.37 21.82 -11.33
N VAL A 82 -1.72 22.14 -12.45
CA VAL A 82 -2.18 23.16 -13.39
C VAL A 82 -3.41 22.62 -14.13
N PRO A 83 -4.50 23.37 -14.26
CA PRO A 83 -5.65 22.95 -15.08
C PRO A 83 -5.29 22.70 -16.55
N ASN A 84 -5.81 21.62 -17.14
CA ASN A 84 -5.53 21.22 -18.53
C ASN A 84 -5.82 22.32 -19.56
N GLN A 85 -6.83 23.16 -19.29
CA GLN A 85 -7.22 24.28 -20.15
C GLN A 85 -6.13 25.34 -20.32
N LEU A 86 -5.22 25.47 -19.34
CA LEU A 86 -4.14 26.46 -19.39
C LEU A 86 -2.91 25.96 -20.15
N ILE A 87 -2.80 24.66 -20.43
CA ILE A 87 -1.59 24.05 -21.01
C ILE A 87 -1.27 24.63 -22.38
N GLN A 88 -2.26 24.75 -23.27
CA GLN A 88 -2.07 25.39 -24.58
C GLN A 88 -1.58 26.85 -24.44
N SER A 89 -2.16 27.59 -23.49
CA SER A 89 -1.80 28.99 -23.26
C SER A 89 -0.38 29.14 -22.73
N PHE A 90 0.07 28.21 -21.88
CA PHE A 90 1.42 28.20 -21.34
C PHE A 90 2.44 27.78 -22.38
N ALA A 91 2.07 26.86 -23.27
CA ALA A 91 2.89 26.46 -24.41
C ALA A 91 3.16 27.63 -25.35
N ALA A 92 2.10 28.36 -25.73
CA ALA A 92 2.18 29.50 -26.64
C ALA A 92 2.87 30.72 -26.02
N ASN A 93 2.56 31.03 -24.75
CA ASN A 93 2.95 32.28 -24.11
C ASN A 93 3.53 32.04 -22.71
N ARG A 94 4.85 32.22 -22.56
CA ARG A 94 5.54 32.12 -21.25
C ARG A 94 4.98 33.10 -20.21
N SER A 95 4.56 34.30 -20.63
CA SER A 95 3.96 35.29 -19.73
C SER A 95 2.68 34.77 -19.05
N ALA A 96 1.92 33.89 -19.70
CA ALA A 96 0.74 33.26 -19.08
C ALA A 96 1.14 32.32 -17.94
N ALA A 97 2.19 31.50 -18.13
CA ALA A 97 2.76 30.66 -17.08
C ALA A 97 3.30 31.51 -15.92
N THR A 98 3.99 32.62 -16.22
CA THR A 98 4.49 33.55 -15.21
C THR A 98 3.35 34.18 -14.39
N LEU A 99 2.27 34.62 -15.05
CA LEU A 99 1.08 35.19 -14.39
C LEU A 99 0.41 34.17 -13.45
N TRP A 100 0.32 32.91 -13.86
CA TRP A 100 -0.21 31.85 -13.01
C TRP A 100 0.68 31.61 -11.78
N LEU A 101 2.01 31.60 -11.93
CA LEU A 101 2.95 31.48 -10.82
C LEU A 101 2.85 32.67 -9.85
N HIS A 102 2.67 33.90 -10.36
CA HIS A 102 2.47 35.09 -9.54
C HIS A 102 1.19 35.04 -8.69
N SER A 103 0.16 34.31 -9.13
CA SER A 103 -1.12 34.22 -8.42
C SER A 103 -1.20 33.00 -7.49
N HIS A 104 -0.57 31.88 -7.85
CA HIS A 104 -0.75 30.60 -7.16
C HIS A 104 0.47 30.12 -6.37
N VAL A 105 1.66 30.63 -6.66
CA VAL A 105 2.93 30.15 -6.06
C VAL A 105 3.62 31.26 -5.28
N LEU A 106 3.96 32.36 -5.95
CA LEU A 106 4.78 33.43 -5.39
C LEU A 106 4.24 34.04 -4.07
N PRO A 107 2.92 34.27 -3.91
CA PRO A 107 2.40 34.87 -2.66
C PRO A 107 2.55 33.96 -1.44
N PHE A 108 2.71 32.65 -1.66
CA PHE A 108 2.68 31.64 -0.61
C PHE A 108 4.06 31.03 -0.36
N HIS A 109 4.93 30.99 -1.36
CA HIS A 109 6.31 30.53 -1.21
C HIS A 109 7.17 31.57 -0.45
N PRO A 110 8.04 31.17 0.51
CA PRO A 110 8.32 29.81 0.98
C PRO A 110 7.49 29.39 2.21
N ARG A 111 6.47 30.15 2.61
CA ARG A 111 5.62 29.85 3.78
C ARG A 111 4.82 28.56 3.62
N THR A 112 4.44 28.25 2.38
CA THR A 112 3.90 26.95 1.97
C THR A 112 4.99 26.13 1.32
N HIS A 113 5.09 24.86 1.71
CA HIS A 113 6.08 23.94 1.15
C HIS A 113 5.57 23.34 -0.16
N ILE A 114 5.72 24.06 -1.26
CA ILE A 114 5.42 23.57 -2.60
C ILE A 114 6.65 22.82 -3.12
N SER A 115 6.53 21.52 -3.40
CA SER A 115 7.64 20.69 -3.90
C SER A 115 7.62 20.55 -5.42
N LEU A 116 6.43 20.40 -6.01
CA LEU A 116 6.28 20.09 -7.42
C LEU A 116 5.02 20.75 -8.03
N ILE A 117 5.13 21.16 -9.29
CA ILE A 117 4.01 21.62 -10.12
C ILE A 117 3.78 20.60 -11.23
N SER A 118 2.58 20.03 -11.28
CA SER A 118 2.14 19.15 -12.37
C SER A 118 1.49 19.98 -13.47
N ALA A 119 2.06 19.96 -14.67
CA ALA A 119 1.52 20.63 -15.84
C ALA A 119 0.36 19.83 -16.44
N GLY A 120 -0.82 19.95 -15.84
CA GLY A 120 -2.00 19.19 -16.22
C GLY A 120 -2.21 17.96 -15.33
N SER A 121 -3.31 17.28 -15.59
CA SER A 121 -3.68 15.98 -15.04
C SER A 121 -4.20 15.11 -16.18
N ASP A 122 -3.49 14.04 -16.51
CA ASP A 122 -3.83 13.08 -17.57
C ASP A 122 -4.25 13.75 -18.89
N VAL A 123 -3.39 14.68 -19.34
CA VAL A 123 -3.62 15.52 -20.53
C VAL A 123 -3.85 14.68 -21.78
N LEU A 124 -3.15 13.54 -21.92
CA LEU A 124 -3.29 12.62 -23.04
C LEU A 124 -4.70 12.04 -23.13
N THR A 125 -5.17 11.48 -22.01
CA THR A 125 -6.52 10.90 -21.88
C THR A 125 -7.59 11.96 -22.12
N THR A 126 -7.40 13.15 -21.57
CA THR A 126 -8.35 14.26 -21.71
C THR A 126 -8.46 14.73 -23.16
N ALA A 127 -7.33 14.85 -23.87
CA ALA A 127 -7.32 15.23 -25.28
C ALA A 127 -8.00 14.18 -26.17
N ALA A 128 -7.80 12.89 -25.88
CA ALA A 128 -8.43 11.80 -26.64
C ALA A 128 -9.95 11.70 -26.41
N THR A 129 -10.46 12.07 -25.23
CA THR A 129 -11.86 11.85 -24.83
C THR A 129 -12.76 13.06 -25.03
N TYR A 130 -12.26 14.28 -24.81
CA TYR A 130 -13.07 15.50 -24.78
C TYR A 130 -12.89 16.41 -25.99
N ASP A 131 -12.23 15.94 -27.05
CA ASP A 131 -12.03 16.66 -28.33
C ASP A 131 -11.68 18.14 -28.12
N LEU A 132 -10.74 18.38 -27.20
CA LEU A 132 -10.20 19.71 -26.99
C LEU A 132 -9.31 20.05 -28.18
N THR A 133 -9.30 21.31 -28.60
CA THR A 133 -8.34 21.87 -29.58
C THR A 133 -6.87 21.83 -29.10
N LEU A 134 -6.59 21.09 -28.03
CA LEU A 134 -5.29 20.87 -27.43
C LEU A 134 -4.66 19.65 -28.09
N ASP A 135 -3.56 19.87 -28.80
CA ASP A 135 -2.67 18.79 -29.21
C ASP A 135 -1.58 18.60 -28.14
N PRO A 136 -1.61 17.51 -27.34
CA PRO A 136 -0.64 17.31 -26.27
C PRO A 136 0.79 17.21 -26.77
N SER A 137 1.01 16.71 -27.99
CA SER A 137 2.35 16.50 -28.56
C SER A 137 3.09 17.81 -28.82
N THR A 138 2.35 18.87 -29.12
CA THR A 138 2.90 20.21 -29.37
C THR A 138 2.77 21.15 -28.17
N ALA A 139 1.86 20.89 -27.24
CA ALA A 139 1.58 21.79 -26.12
C ALA A 139 2.31 21.42 -24.82
N LEU A 140 2.36 20.13 -24.47
CA LEU A 140 2.70 19.71 -23.10
C LEU A 140 4.15 20.05 -22.72
N LEU A 141 5.11 19.61 -23.53
CA LEU A 141 6.53 19.85 -23.24
C LEU A 141 6.91 21.33 -23.30
N PRO A 142 6.46 22.14 -24.28
CA PRO A 142 6.67 23.59 -24.26
C PRO A 142 6.05 24.28 -23.03
N ALA A 143 4.86 23.87 -22.59
CA ALA A 143 4.24 24.40 -21.38
C ALA A 143 5.08 24.11 -20.13
N MET A 144 5.57 22.87 -19.98
CA MET A 144 6.46 22.47 -18.88
C MET A 144 7.78 23.27 -18.89
N ARG A 145 8.38 23.44 -20.07
CA ARG A 145 9.59 24.26 -20.24
C ARG A 145 9.33 25.72 -19.84
N ASN A 146 8.23 26.30 -20.29
CA ASN A 146 7.86 27.68 -19.94
C ASN A 146 7.59 27.85 -18.43
N LEU A 147 6.95 26.87 -17.77
CA LEU A 147 6.80 26.86 -16.32
C LEU A 147 8.15 26.81 -15.60
N ARG A 148 9.03 25.89 -16.00
CA ARG A 148 10.37 25.74 -15.39
C ARG A 148 11.20 27.01 -15.56
N LEU A 149 11.24 27.56 -16.77
CA LEU A 149 11.94 28.81 -17.04
C LEU A 149 11.35 29.96 -16.21
N SER A 150 10.02 30.08 -16.12
CA SER A 150 9.37 31.14 -15.33
C SER A 150 9.68 31.03 -13.83
N LEU A 151 9.77 29.82 -13.28
CA LEU A 151 10.24 29.60 -11.90
C LEU A 151 11.68 30.09 -11.71
N LEU A 152 12.57 29.80 -12.67
CA LEU A 152 13.97 30.23 -12.62
C LEU A 152 14.11 31.76 -12.67
N ASP A 153 13.34 32.45 -13.50
CA ASP A 153 13.33 33.92 -13.58
C ASP A 153 12.84 34.56 -12.26
N LEU A 154 11.90 33.90 -11.57
CA LEU A 154 11.44 34.30 -10.25
C LEU A 154 12.44 33.93 -9.13
N GLY A 155 13.58 33.31 -9.45
CA GLY A 155 14.59 32.87 -8.49
C GLY A 155 14.22 31.60 -7.72
N ILE A 156 13.14 30.91 -8.10
CA ILE A 156 12.65 29.69 -7.43
C ILE A 156 13.28 28.47 -8.11
N ARG A 157 14.19 27.79 -7.41
CA ARG A 157 14.91 26.61 -7.94
C ARG A 157 14.47 25.29 -7.31
N THR A 158 13.81 25.36 -6.15
CA THR A 158 13.44 24.20 -5.33
C THR A 158 12.19 23.48 -5.82
N ILE A 159 11.36 24.14 -6.62
CA ILE A 159 10.10 23.57 -7.13
C ILE A 159 10.40 22.86 -8.47
N SER A 160 10.10 21.57 -8.53
CA SER A 160 10.22 20.75 -9.74
C SER A 160 8.95 20.85 -10.60
N VAL A 161 9.08 20.57 -11.90
CA VAL A 161 7.96 20.57 -12.85
C VAL A 161 7.85 19.18 -13.47
N SER A 162 6.64 18.63 -13.49
CA SER A 162 6.34 17.35 -14.13
C SER A 162 4.93 17.36 -14.71
N THR A 163 4.38 16.22 -15.12
CA THR A 163 2.99 16.01 -15.54
C THR A 163 2.57 14.60 -15.16
N THR A 164 1.26 14.36 -14.99
CA THR A 164 0.75 13.01 -14.72
C THR A 164 0.36 12.27 -15.97
N PHE A 165 0.47 10.95 -15.88
CA PHE A 165 0.01 10.02 -16.90
C PHE A 165 -0.83 8.90 -16.28
N SER A 166 -1.87 8.50 -17.00
CA SER A 166 -2.66 7.30 -16.71
C SER A 166 -1.88 6.06 -17.15
N PHE A 167 -1.70 5.10 -16.23
CA PHE A 167 -0.97 3.84 -16.51
C PHE A 167 -1.47 3.10 -17.74
N ILE A 168 -2.80 3.02 -17.89
CA ILE A 168 -3.45 2.24 -18.95
C ILE A 168 -3.37 2.92 -20.33
N ASP A 169 -3.12 4.23 -20.37
CA ASP A 169 -3.13 5.01 -21.61
C ASP A 169 -1.71 5.20 -22.19
N ILE A 170 -0.67 4.94 -21.39
CA ILE A 170 0.72 5.13 -21.81
C ILE A 170 1.47 3.83 -22.12
N LEU A 171 0.96 2.67 -21.72
CA LEU A 171 1.61 1.37 -21.93
C LEU A 171 0.80 0.51 -22.90
N THR A 172 1.46 -0.06 -23.91
CA THR A 172 0.84 -1.06 -24.81
C THR A 172 0.85 -2.44 -24.15
N THR A 173 2.04 -2.88 -23.76
CA THR A 173 2.29 -4.09 -23.00
C THR A 173 2.66 -3.66 -21.59
N SER A 174 1.91 -4.10 -20.60
CA SER A 174 2.17 -3.77 -19.18
C SER A 174 2.70 -4.95 -18.38
N PHE A 175 2.32 -6.17 -18.77
CA PHE A 175 2.69 -7.39 -18.06
C PHE A 175 3.18 -8.49 -19.01
N PRO A 176 4.23 -9.25 -18.64
CA PRO A 176 5.08 -9.04 -17.46
C PRO A 176 5.88 -7.73 -17.55
N PRO A 177 6.32 -7.13 -16.41
CA PRO A 177 7.05 -5.86 -16.40
C PRO A 177 8.26 -5.82 -17.32
N SER A 178 8.99 -6.93 -17.47
CA SER A 178 10.12 -7.06 -18.40
C SER A 178 9.81 -6.75 -19.86
N SER A 179 8.54 -6.89 -20.27
CA SER A 179 8.06 -6.63 -21.63
C SER A 179 7.35 -5.29 -21.74
N ALA A 180 7.43 -4.44 -20.70
CA ALA A 180 6.67 -3.21 -20.64
C ALA A 180 7.29 -2.14 -21.54
N GLU A 181 6.44 -1.54 -22.38
CA GLU A 181 6.85 -0.57 -23.38
C GLU A 181 5.81 0.56 -23.48
N PHE A 182 6.29 1.80 -23.71
CA PHE A 182 5.40 2.92 -23.95
C PHE A 182 4.69 2.76 -25.29
N GLN A 183 3.40 3.12 -25.32
CA GLN A 183 2.57 3.01 -26.51
C GLN A 183 3.03 3.98 -27.60
N GLU A 184 3.33 3.48 -28.79
CA GLU A 184 3.60 4.32 -29.95
C GLU A 184 2.29 4.77 -30.63
N PRO A 185 2.21 6.01 -31.15
CA PRO A 185 3.29 6.99 -31.29
C PRO A 185 3.52 7.90 -30.06
N ILE A 186 2.78 7.72 -28.97
CA ILE A 186 2.86 8.55 -27.75
C ILE A 186 4.26 8.45 -27.11
N GLY A 187 4.83 7.26 -27.10
CA GLY A 187 6.15 6.94 -26.58
C GLY A 187 7.24 7.79 -27.22
N SER A 188 7.35 7.75 -28.55
CA SER A 188 8.35 8.49 -29.30
C SER A 188 8.09 10.01 -29.36
N LEU A 189 6.84 10.44 -29.55
CA LEU A 189 6.52 11.86 -29.76
C LEU A 189 6.46 12.67 -28.47
N ILE A 190 6.03 12.06 -27.36
CA ILE A 190 5.70 12.78 -26.12
C ILE A 190 6.57 12.29 -24.98
N ILE A 191 6.57 10.98 -24.70
CA ILE A 191 7.18 10.45 -23.47
C ILE A 191 8.71 10.56 -23.53
N ARG A 192 9.38 10.13 -24.59
CA ARG A 192 10.85 10.19 -24.67
C ARG A 192 11.40 11.63 -24.54
N PRO A 193 10.91 12.64 -25.30
CA PRO A 193 11.35 14.02 -25.09
C PRO A 193 11.07 14.56 -23.69
N LEU A 194 9.99 14.09 -23.05
CA LEU A 194 9.63 14.48 -21.70
C LEU A 194 10.53 13.83 -20.66
N LEU A 195 10.88 12.54 -20.79
CA LEU A 195 11.84 11.87 -19.90
C LEU A 195 13.19 12.57 -19.95
N GLN A 196 13.67 12.96 -21.13
CA GLN A 196 14.88 13.77 -21.26
C GLN A 196 14.78 15.08 -20.49
N PHE A 197 13.65 15.81 -20.60
CA PHE A 197 13.44 17.05 -19.84
C PHE A 197 13.41 16.80 -18.32
N LEU A 198 12.79 15.72 -17.86
CA LEU A 198 12.75 15.38 -16.43
C LEU A 198 14.15 15.08 -15.88
N ASP A 199 14.97 14.37 -16.65
CA ASP A 199 16.36 14.05 -16.30
C ASP A 199 17.23 15.32 -16.24
N GLU A 200 17.15 16.19 -17.26
CA GLU A 200 17.86 17.48 -17.32
C GLU A 200 17.47 18.43 -16.18
N THR A 201 16.24 18.33 -15.69
CA THR A 201 15.71 19.21 -14.62
C THR A 201 15.73 18.59 -13.23
N ASN A 202 16.20 17.34 -13.10
CA ASN A 202 16.17 16.54 -11.87
C ASN A 202 14.76 16.49 -11.24
N SER A 203 13.77 16.15 -12.07
CA SER A 203 12.37 16.02 -11.72
C SER A 203 11.94 14.54 -11.69
N SER A 204 10.68 14.29 -11.36
CA SER A 204 10.14 12.93 -11.19
C SER A 204 9.09 12.61 -12.26
N PHE A 205 8.95 11.35 -12.62
CA PHE A 205 7.86 10.86 -13.47
C PHE A 205 6.62 10.59 -12.62
N LEU A 206 5.51 11.27 -12.90
CA LEU A 206 4.26 11.11 -12.16
C LEU A 206 3.31 10.18 -12.93
N VAL A 207 2.81 9.17 -12.24
CA VAL A 207 1.87 8.20 -12.83
C VAL A 207 0.70 7.92 -11.91
N ASN A 208 -0.49 7.86 -12.48
CA ASN A 208 -1.73 7.47 -11.84
C ASN A 208 -1.87 5.94 -11.96
N LEU A 209 -1.75 5.22 -10.84
CA LEU A 209 -1.81 3.76 -10.78
C LEU A 209 -3.08 3.31 -10.07
N TYR A 210 -4.00 2.71 -10.83
CA TYR A 210 -5.24 2.17 -10.28
C TYR A 210 -5.30 0.65 -10.45
N PRO A 211 -4.76 -0.13 -9.49
CA PRO A 211 -4.86 -1.60 -9.51
C PRO A 211 -6.30 -2.09 -9.65
N TYR A 212 -7.28 -1.35 -9.10
CA TYR A 212 -8.71 -1.59 -9.30
C TYR A 212 -9.10 -1.64 -10.80
N ASN A 213 -8.64 -0.69 -11.61
CA ASN A 213 -8.98 -0.63 -13.03
C ASN A 213 -8.38 -1.81 -13.80
N VAL A 214 -7.12 -2.14 -13.50
CA VAL A 214 -6.43 -3.30 -14.10
C VAL A 214 -7.10 -4.61 -13.71
N TYR A 215 -7.49 -4.75 -12.44
CA TYR A 215 -8.23 -5.91 -11.94
C TYR A 215 -9.60 -6.06 -12.61
N ARG A 216 -10.33 -4.95 -12.78
CA ARG A 216 -11.67 -4.96 -13.41
C ARG A 216 -11.62 -5.48 -14.86
N ILE A 217 -10.54 -5.18 -15.57
CA ILE A 217 -10.37 -5.57 -16.98
C ILE A 217 -9.81 -7.00 -17.09
N ASN A 218 -9.03 -7.46 -16.11
CA ASN A 218 -8.35 -8.75 -16.14
C ASN A 218 -8.88 -9.71 -15.07
N SER A 219 -9.88 -10.52 -15.43
CA SER A 219 -10.53 -11.48 -14.52
C SER A 219 -9.60 -12.58 -13.99
N GLU A 220 -8.44 -12.78 -14.60
CA GLU A 220 -7.43 -13.76 -14.18
C GLU A 220 -6.64 -13.34 -12.95
N ILE A 221 -6.65 -12.05 -12.60
CA ILE A 221 -5.89 -11.52 -11.46
C ILE A 221 -6.64 -11.86 -10.15
N PRO A 222 -6.04 -12.60 -9.20
CA PRO A 222 -6.68 -12.91 -7.94
C PRO A 222 -6.87 -11.65 -7.12
N ILE A 223 -8.06 -11.46 -6.55
CA ILE A 223 -8.36 -10.28 -5.73
C ILE A 223 -7.36 -10.11 -4.57
N GLY A 224 -6.94 -11.20 -3.93
CA GLY A 224 -5.97 -11.15 -2.84
C GLY A 224 -4.59 -10.62 -3.26
N TYR A 225 -4.17 -10.84 -4.51
CA TYR A 225 -2.94 -10.25 -5.06
C TYR A 225 -3.03 -8.73 -5.21
N VAL A 226 -4.22 -8.21 -5.51
CA VAL A 226 -4.45 -6.77 -5.64
C VAL A 226 -4.62 -6.08 -4.29
N LEU A 227 -5.16 -6.80 -3.30
CA LEU A 227 -5.43 -6.31 -1.95
C LEU A 227 -4.27 -6.54 -0.96
N PHE A 228 -3.06 -6.83 -1.46
CA PHE A 228 -1.86 -7.09 -0.64
C PHE A 228 -2.03 -8.24 0.38
N GLN A 229 -2.82 -9.26 0.04
CA GLN A 229 -3.06 -10.39 0.93
C GLN A 229 -2.07 -11.52 0.68
N GLU A 230 -1.37 -11.91 1.75
CA GLU A 230 -0.50 -13.08 1.75
C GLU A 230 -1.32 -14.37 1.79
N HIS A 231 -1.52 -15.00 0.63
CA HIS A 231 -2.07 -16.36 0.52
C HIS A 231 -1.23 -17.17 -0.48
N PRO A 232 -1.26 -18.52 -0.38
CA PRO A 232 -0.69 -19.36 -1.42
C PRO A 232 -1.21 -18.95 -2.80
N PHE A 233 -0.31 -18.84 -3.78
CA PHE A 233 -0.61 -18.47 -5.17
C PHE A 233 -1.05 -17.01 -5.43
N ASN A 234 -1.07 -16.13 -4.42
CA ASN A 234 -1.23 -14.69 -4.60
C ASN A 234 0.11 -14.03 -4.98
N PHE A 235 0.69 -14.46 -6.09
CA PHE A 235 1.87 -13.85 -6.68
C PHE A 235 1.80 -13.93 -8.20
N ARG A 236 2.66 -13.17 -8.87
CA ARG A 236 2.91 -13.28 -10.30
C ARG A 236 4.40 -13.32 -10.55
N ASP A 237 4.81 -14.21 -11.44
CA ASP A 237 6.18 -14.29 -11.87
C ASP A 237 6.30 -13.59 -13.22
N ASP A 238 7.30 -12.73 -13.31
CA ASP A 238 7.83 -12.27 -14.57
C ASP A 238 8.62 -13.43 -15.18
N VAL A 239 8.04 -14.06 -16.20
CA VAL A 239 8.59 -15.28 -16.81
C VAL A 239 9.92 -15.06 -17.52
N ILE A 240 10.26 -13.82 -17.88
CA ILE A 240 11.49 -13.49 -18.61
C ILE A 240 12.63 -13.31 -17.62
N THR A 241 12.40 -12.52 -16.57
CA THR A 241 13.44 -12.18 -15.58
C THR A 241 13.49 -13.15 -14.40
N GLY A 242 12.43 -13.93 -14.18
CA GLY A 242 12.24 -14.78 -13.00
C GLY A 242 11.88 -14.00 -11.73
N VAL A 243 11.59 -12.70 -11.83
CA VAL A 243 11.23 -11.85 -10.69
C VAL A 243 9.81 -12.17 -10.23
N ARG A 244 9.63 -12.35 -8.92
CA ARG A 244 8.34 -12.62 -8.31
C ARG A 244 7.75 -11.36 -7.67
N TYR A 245 6.54 -11.02 -8.07
CA TYR A 245 5.73 -9.94 -7.52
C TYR A 245 4.67 -10.51 -6.58
N TRP A 246 4.52 -9.90 -5.41
CA TRP A 246 3.56 -10.31 -4.37
C TRP A 246 2.30 -9.45 -4.34
N ASN A 247 2.30 -8.32 -5.04
CA ASN A 247 1.14 -7.46 -5.18
C ASN A 247 1.14 -6.79 -6.56
N LEU A 248 -0.06 -6.41 -7.03
CA LEU A 248 -0.22 -5.78 -8.33
C LEU A 248 0.39 -4.37 -8.38
N PHE A 249 0.44 -3.66 -7.25
CA PHE A 249 0.98 -2.30 -7.20
C PHE A 249 2.47 -2.26 -7.59
N ASP A 250 3.30 -3.13 -7.02
CA ASP A 250 4.72 -3.24 -7.35
C ASP A 250 4.92 -3.63 -8.80
N MET A 251 4.12 -4.57 -9.29
CA MET A 251 4.17 -5.02 -10.68
C MET A 251 3.83 -3.89 -11.66
N MET A 252 2.87 -3.04 -11.31
CA MET A 252 2.53 -1.85 -12.11
C MET A 252 3.62 -0.78 -12.05
N VAL A 253 4.20 -0.51 -10.88
CA VAL A 253 5.33 0.43 -10.76
C VAL A 253 6.50 -0.06 -11.61
N ASP A 254 6.88 -1.32 -11.48
CA ASP A 254 8.03 -1.88 -12.19
C ASP A 254 7.81 -1.99 -13.70
N ALA A 255 6.56 -2.12 -14.16
CA ALA A 255 6.24 -2.00 -15.59
C ALA A 255 6.56 -0.59 -16.12
N VAL A 256 6.25 0.46 -15.36
CA VAL A 256 6.61 1.85 -15.73
C VAL A 256 8.13 2.02 -15.70
N VAL A 257 8.81 1.49 -14.67
CA VAL A 257 10.27 1.55 -14.55
C VAL A 257 10.95 0.85 -15.74
N ALA A 258 10.48 -0.34 -16.11
CA ALA A 258 11.00 -1.07 -17.26
C ALA A 258 10.79 -0.31 -18.58
N ALA A 259 9.60 0.27 -18.81
CA ALA A 259 9.33 1.08 -20.00
C ALA A 259 10.23 2.34 -20.08
N MET A 260 10.51 2.98 -18.94
CA MET A 260 11.48 4.09 -18.87
C MET A 260 12.91 3.62 -19.14
N ALA A 261 13.29 2.43 -18.66
CA ALA A 261 14.60 1.84 -18.91
C ALA A 261 14.81 1.52 -20.40
N VAL A 262 13.78 0.99 -21.09
CA VAL A 262 13.78 0.81 -22.55
C VAL A 262 13.99 2.13 -23.29
N SER A 263 13.50 3.23 -22.73
CA SER A 263 13.70 4.59 -23.24
C SER A 263 15.03 5.24 -22.83
N GLY A 264 15.88 4.55 -22.06
CA GLY A 264 17.20 5.04 -21.62
C GLY A 264 17.18 5.89 -20.35
N HIS A 265 16.07 5.94 -19.60
CA HIS A 265 15.88 6.84 -18.47
C HIS A 265 15.50 6.10 -17.17
N GLU A 266 16.26 5.05 -16.82
CA GLU A 266 15.98 4.20 -15.66
C GLU A 266 16.11 4.89 -14.30
N ASN A 267 16.87 5.99 -14.20
CA ASN A 267 17.19 6.66 -12.93
C ASN A 267 16.17 7.72 -12.51
N ILE A 268 15.18 8.04 -13.36
CA ILE A 268 14.18 9.05 -13.04
C ILE A 268 13.29 8.53 -11.88
N PRO A 269 13.14 9.28 -10.78
CA PRO A 269 12.28 8.87 -9.67
C PRO A 269 10.81 8.77 -10.11
N VAL A 270 10.10 7.74 -9.64
CA VAL A 270 8.67 7.58 -9.88
C VAL A 270 7.88 8.09 -8.69
N ILE A 271 6.87 8.92 -8.95
CA ILE A 271 5.86 9.34 -7.98
C ILE A 271 4.51 8.76 -8.43
N VAL A 272 3.85 8.03 -7.53
CA VAL A 272 2.48 7.56 -7.78
C VAL A 272 1.53 8.67 -7.39
N ALA A 273 1.08 9.44 -8.38
CA ALA A 273 0.34 10.67 -8.16
C ALA A 273 -1.12 10.44 -7.77
N GLU A 274 -1.67 9.27 -8.09
CA GLU A 274 -2.99 8.80 -7.66
C GLU A 274 -3.01 7.26 -7.57
N THR A 275 -3.61 6.75 -6.50
CA THR A 275 -3.95 5.34 -6.37
C THR A 275 -5.06 5.13 -5.36
N GLY A 276 -5.94 4.16 -5.55
CA GLY A 276 -7.10 3.97 -4.67
C GLY A 276 -7.99 2.81 -5.07
N TRP A 277 -9.09 2.66 -4.32
CA TRP A 277 -10.11 1.65 -4.57
C TRP A 277 -11.50 2.19 -4.19
N PRO A 278 -12.50 2.12 -5.08
CA PRO A 278 -13.82 2.69 -4.83
C PRO A 278 -14.63 1.87 -3.81
N SER A 279 -15.41 2.55 -2.97
CA SER A 279 -16.20 1.93 -1.89
C SER A 279 -17.44 1.18 -2.36
N GLU A 280 -18.05 1.64 -3.45
CA GLU A 280 -19.33 1.14 -3.98
C GLU A 280 -19.19 0.62 -5.42
N ALA A 281 -18.13 -0.14 -5.71
CA ALA A 281 -18.10 -0.87 -6.97
C ALA A 281 -19.20 -1.94 -6.97
N GLU A 282 -20.08 -1.87 -7.98
CA GLU A 282 -21.18 -2.81 -8.22
C GLU A 282 -20.70 -4.26 -8.04
N ALA A 283 -21.41 -5.00 -7.18
CA ALA A 283 -21.38 -6.45 -7.03
C ALA A 283 -20.41 -7.14 -6.04
N GLN A 284 -19.96 -6.56 -4.91
CA GLN A 284 -19.35 -7.37 -3.83
C GLN A 284 -19.82 -7.02 -2.41
N ALA A 285 -20.96 -7.60 -2.02
CA ALA A 285 -21.68 -7.40 -0.76
C ALA A 285 -21.07 -8.11 0.48
N ALA A 286 -19.73 -8.23 0.63
CA ALA A 286 -19.16 -8.93 1.80
C ALA A 286 -17.79 -8.46 2.30
N GLY A 287 -16.95 -7.81 1.48
CA GLY A 287 -15.60 -7.42 1.87
C GLY A 287 -15.38 -5.92 1.70
N ASN A 288 -14.95 -5.23 2.75
CA ASN A 288 -14.53 -3.82 2.64
C ASN A 288 -13.18 -3.73 1.90
N TYR A 289 -13.17 -4.00 0.59
CA TYR A 289 -11.95 -4.05 -0.21
C TYR A 289 -11.21 -2.73 -0.29
N ALA A 290 -11.94 -1.62 -0.25
CA ALA A 290 -11.31 -0.31 -0.18
C ALA A 290 -10.45 -0.17 1.08
N GLU A 291 -10.97 -0.57 2.25
CA GLU A 291 -10.19 -0.59 3.48
C GLU A 291 -9.02 -1.57 3.42
N MET A 292 -9.22 -2.76 2.85
CA MET A 292 -8.15 -3.76 2.71
C MET A 292 -7.02 -3.26 1.80
N TYR A 293 -7.36 -2.69 0.65
CA TYR A 293 -6.43 -2.10 -0.29
C TYR A 293 -5.62 -0.97 0.35
N LEU A 294 -6.31 -0.02 0.99
CA LEU A 294 -5.66 1.13 1.64
C LEU A 294 -4.74 0.70 2.79
N LYS A 295 -5.19 -0.24 3.64
CA LYS A 295 -4.33 -0.80 4.70
C LYS A 295 -3.12 -1.54 4.14
N GLY A 296 -3.34 -2.34 3.10
CA GLY A 296 -2.29 -3.09 2.40
C GLY A 296 -1.23 -2.16 1.81
N LEU A 297 -1.67 -1.15 1.06
CA LEU A 297 -0.82 -0.12 0.46
C LEU A 297 0.00 0.63 1.51
N VAL A 298 -0.66 1.13 2.56
CA VAL A 298 0.03 1.88 3.62
C VAL A 298 1.04 0.99 4.36
N THR A 299 0.70 -0.27 4.62
CA THR A 299 1.62 -1.23 5.27
C THR A 299 2.81 -1.53 4.38
N HIS A 300 2.57 -1.76 3.08
CA HIS A 300 3.61 -2.01 2.09
C HIS A 300 4.57 -0.81 1.96
N LEU A 301 4.06 0.41 1.75
CA LEU A 301 4.91 1.60 1.60
C LEU A 301 5.71 1.92 2.87
N ARG A 302 5.15 1.66 4.06
CA ARG A 302 5.85 1.82 5.34
C ARG A 302 6.92 0.77 5.59
N SER A 303 6.80 -0.42 4.99
CA SER A 303 7.80 -1.47 5.12
C SER A 303 9.15 -1.05 4.52
N GLY A 304 9.14 -0.13 3.56
CA GLY A 304 10.33 0.35 2.87
C GLY A 304 11.05 -0.74 2.07
N LEU A 305 10.35 -1.82 1.72
CA LEU A 305 10.88 -2.89 0.87
C LEU A 305 11.07 -2.43 -0.59
N GLY A 306 10.38 -1.35 -0.98
CA GLY A 306 10.32 -0.88 -2.35
C GLY A 306 9.65 -1.92 -3.27
N THR A 307 10.01 -1.85 -4.54
CA THR A 307 9.59 -2.81 -5.56
C THR A 307 10.74 -3.77 -5.91
N PRO A 308 10.45 -4.92 -6.54
CA PRO A 308 11.50 -5.84 -6.98
C PRO A 308 12.60 -5.21 -7.85
N LEU A 309 12.28 -4.28 -8.75
CA LEU A 309 13.27 -3.58 -9.58
C LEU A 309 13.86 -2.33 -8.89
N ARG A 310 13.17 -1.72 -7.92
CA ARG A 310 13.65 -0.54 -7.19
C ARG A 310 13.53 -0.70 -5.67
N LYS A 311 14.66 -0.96 -5.01
CA LYS A 311 14.72 -1.21 -3.56
C LYS A 311 14.33 0.02 -2.73
N GLU A 312 14.56 1.21 -3.26
CA GLU A 312 14.09 2.48 -2.68
C GLU A 312 12.58 2.69 -2.84
N GLY A 313 11.93 1.93 -3.72
CA GLY A 313 10.52 2.04 -4.02
C GLY A 313 10.17 3.32 -4.79
N VAL A 314 8.90 3.70 -4.70
CA VAL A 314 8.42 4.99 -5.23
C VAL A 314 8.80 6.11 -4.27
N ALA A 315 9.14 7.28 -4.81
CA ALA A 315 9.56 8.42 -3.98
C ALA A 315 8.41 8.94 -3.11
N GLU A 316 7.22 9.05 -3.72
CA GLU A 316 6.00 9.50 -3.07
C GLU A 316 4.80 8.74 -3.66
N ALA A 317 3.76 8.51 -2.85
CA ALA A 317 2.51 7.90 -3.28
C ALA A 317 1.30 8.64 -2.68
N TYR A 318 0.32 8.95 -3.52
CA TYR A 318 -0.84 9.75 -3.16
C TYR A 318 -2.13 8.95 -3.27
N ILE A 319 -2.85 8.83 -2.16
CA ILE A 319 -4.15 8.16 -2.12
C ILE A 319 -5.19 9.05 -2.78
N TYR A 320 -5.85 8.54 -3.81
CA TYR A 320 -7.00 9.14 -4.47
C TYR A 320 -8.29 8.55 -3.87
N GLN A 321 -9.10 9.34 -3.15
CA GLN A 321 -8.97 10.76 -2.85
C GLN A 321 -9.46 11.09 -1.43
N LEU A 322 -9.28 12.34 -0.98
CA LEU A 322 -9.67 12.74 0.37
C LEU A 322 -11.18 12.68 0.61
N PHE A 323 -11.98 13.30 -0.28
CA PHE A 323 -13.44 13.33 -0.21
C PHE A 323 -14.04 12.72 -1.46
N ASP A 324 -15.28 12.24 -1.39
CA ASP A 324 -15.99 11.89 -2.62
C ASP A 324 -16.29 13.15 -3.43
N GLU A 325 -16.15 13.05 -4.74
CA GLU A 325 -16.75 14.03 -5.65
C GLU A 325 -18.27 13.88 -5.56
N GLY A 326 -18.94 14.92 -5.05
CA GLY A 326 -20.40 14.88 -4.89
C GLY A 326 -21.12 14.81 -6.24
N ASP A 327 -22.35 14.27 -6.24
CA ASP A 327 -23.22 14.17 -7.42
C ASP A 327 -23.50 15.50 -8.16
N SER A 328 -23.12 16.65 -7.59
CA SER A 328 -23.39 17.98 -8.15
C SER A 328 -22.51 18.34 -9.34
N SER A 329 -21.38 17.66 -9.55
CA SER A 329 -20.62 17.73 -10.81
C SER A 329 -21.42 17.17 -12.01
N ARG A 330 -22.61 16.57 -11.78
CA ARG A 330 -23.48 16.04 -12.83
C ARG A 330 -24.61 16.97 -13.29
N LYS A 331 -24.91 18.06 -12.57
CA LYS A 331 -26.14 18.86 -12.85
C LYS A 331 -25.94 20.19 -13.55
N ASN A 332 -24.71 20.67 -13.76
CA ASN A 332 -24.47 21.98 -14.38
C ASN A 332 -24.01 21.96 -15.84
N ASP A 333 -23.93 20.80 -16.51
CA ASP A 333 -23.57 20.76 -17.93
C ASP A 333 -24.79 20.63 -18.84
N LYS A 334 -25.61 21.69 -18.85
CA LYS A 334 -26.34 22.08 -20.08
C LYS A 334 -25.71 23.27 -20.78
N ASN A 335 -24.73 23.93 -20.14
CA ASN A 335 -23.85 24.91 -20.77
C ASN A 335 -22.43 24.47 -20.50
N GLY A 336 -21.80 23.81 -21.48
CA GLY A 336 -20.42 23.35 -21.39
C GLY A 336 -19.48 24.51 -21.13
N THR A 337 -19.08 24.70 -19.88
CA THR A 337 -17.87 25.40 -19.44
C THR A 337 -17.80 25.32 -17.91
N THR A 338 -16.66 24.85 -17.41
CA THR A 338 -16.21 24.85 -15.99
C THR A 338 -16.56 23.62 -15.13
N GLY A 339 -15.63 22.67 -15.15
CA GLY A 339 -15.51 21.57 -14.19
C GLY A 339 -14.41 20.63 -14.70
N ALA A 340 -13.24 20.63 -14.07
CA ALA A 340 -12.11 19.81 -14.51
C ALA A 340 -12.53 18.33 -14.56
N ALA A 341 -12.59 17.79 -15.77
CA ALA A 341 -13.09 16.46 -16.07
C ALA A 341 -12.04 15.39 -15.72
N THR A 342 -12.13 14.85 -14.50
CA THR A 342 -11.52 13.58 -14.09
C THR A 342 -12.42 12.36 -14.39
N SER A 343 -13.61 12.59 -14.96
CA SER A 343 -14.67 11.59 -15.10
C SER A 343 -14.65 10.77 -16.42
N GLY A 344 -13.47 10.46 -16.95
CA GLY A 344 -13.32 9.50 -18.06
C GLY A 344 -13.02 8.07 -17.60
N ILE A 345 -12.28 7.93 -16.49
CA ILE A 345 -11.76 6.64 -16.00
C ILE A 345 -12.48 6.17 -14.72
N THR A 346 -12.92 7.12 -13.87
CA THR A 346 -13.74 6.83 -12.70
C THR A 346 -15.19 6.69 -13.14
N GLY A 347 -15.70 5.46 -13.17
CA GLY A 347 -17.06 5.17 -13.62
C GLY A 347 -18.08 5.98 -12.83
N ALA A 348 -19.14 6.42 -13.50
CA ALA A 348 -20.25 7.09 -12.86
C ALA A 348 -20.80 6.24 -11.69
N GLY A 349 -20.71 6.75 -10.45
CA GLY A 349 -21.23 6.10 -9.24
C GLY A 349 -20.14 5.53 -8.31
N GLN A 350 -18.86 5.71 -8.65
CA GLN A 350 -17.76 5.23 -7.82
C GLN A 350 -17.33 6.26 -6.78
N HIS A 351 -17.43 5.88 -5.50
CA HIS A 351 -17.03 6.69 -4.35
C HIS A 351 -15.59 6.37 -3.93
N TRP A 352 -14.64 7.28 -4.21
CA TRP A 352 -13.20 7.09 -3.95
C TRP A 352 -12.70 7.76 -2.67
N GLY A 353 -13.54 8.57 -2.03
CA GLY A 353 -13.20 9.37 -0.86
C GLY A 353 -12.90 8.50 0.36
N ILE A 354 -11.79 8.76 1.03
CA ILE A 354 -11.42 8.13 2.32
C ILE A 354 -12.09 8.80 3.52
N MET A 355 -12.64 10.00 3.32
CA MET A 355 -13.31 10.82 4.33
C MET A 355 -14.67 11.29 3.81
N TYR A 356 -15.63 11.41 4.72
CA TYR A 356 -16.91 12.05 4.44
C TYR A 356 -16.76 13.59 4.54
N PRO A 357 -17.66 14.38 3.91
CA PRO A 357 -17.63 15.84 4.01
C PRO A 357 -17.73 16.40 5.45
N ASN A 358 -18.22 15.60 6.40
CA ASN A 358 -18.26 15.93 7.83
C ASN A 358 -16.91 15.71 8.56
N MET A 359 -15.83 15.42 7.84
CA MET A 359 -14.48 15.10 8.35
C MET A 359 -14.32 13.75 9.07
N THR A 360 -15.31 12.86 9.02
CA THR A 360 -15.16 11.51 9.58
C THR A 360 -14.52 10.57 8.57
N MET A 361 -13.52 9.79 9.00
CA MET A 361 -12.90 8.77 8.15
C MET A 361 -13.90 7.67 7.82
N LYS A 362 -13.90 7.21 6.56
CA LYS A 362 -14.67 6.03 6.15
C LYS A 362 -14.01 4.72 6.58
N TYR A 363 -12.69 4.73 6.69
CA TYR A 363 -11.87 3.54 6.90
C TYR A 363 -10.94 3.74 8.09
N ASN A 364 -10.64 2.66 8.81
CA ASN A 364 -9.74 2.72 9.96
C ASN A 364 -8.31 2.38 9.55
N PHE A 365 -7.56 3.37 9.06
CA PHE A 365 -6.12 3.25 8.82
C PHE A 365 -5.41 4.56 9.14
N ASP A 366 -4.10 4.49 9.37
CA ASP A 366 -3.29 5.64 9.74
C ASP A 366 -2.59 6.22 8.50
N LEU A 367 -2.83 7.51 8.25
CA LEU A 367 -2.24 8.26 7.14
C LEU A 367 -0.89 8.89 7.51
N SER A 368 -0.43 8.75 8.75
CA SER A 368 0.88 9.26 9.15
C SER A 368 1.93 8.76 8.18
N GLY A 369 2.65 9.67 7.54
CA GLY A 369 3.88 9.32 6.84
C GLY A 369 4.77 8.53 7.79
N SER A 370 5.61 7.64 7.24
CA SER A 370 6.66 7.02 8.04
C SER A 370 7.47 8.14 8.67
N THR A 371 7.28 8.33 9.97
CA THR A 371 8.16 9.21 10.72
C THR A 371 9.55 8.61 10.60
N ARG A 372 10.58 9.44 10.42
CA ARG A 372 11.95 9.00 10.72
C ARG A 372 11.97 8.61 12.20
N VAL A 373 11.58 7.39 12.50
CA VAL A 373 11.68 6.83 13.84
C VAL A 373 13.14 6.48 14.02
N THR A 374 13.90 7.44 14.54
CA THR A 374 15.07 7.13 15.35
C THR A 374 14.59 6.37 16.56
N GLY A 375 14.51 5.05 16.44
CA GLY A 375 14.07 4.21 17.55
C GLY A 375 13.37 2.94 17.12
N ASN A 376 14.11 1.84 17.22
CA ASN A 376 13.56 0.54 17.60
C ASN A 376 13.01 -0.36 16.50
N ASP A 377 13.78 -0.60 15.44
CA ASP A 377 13.72 -1.88 14.71
C ASP A 377 14.88 -2.78 15.12
N LYS A 378 14.72 -3.44 16.28
CA LYS A 378 15.73 -4.32 16.88
C LYS A 378 15.93 -5.66 16.15
N ARG A 379 15.30 -5.88 14.99
CA ARG A 379 15.33 -7.18 14.29
C ARG A 379 16.60 -7.38 13.46
N TRP A 380 17.04 -6.35 12.74
CA TRP A 380 18.28 -6.39 11.95
C TRP A 380 19.52 -6.16 12.81
N VAL A 381 19.44 -5.32 13.84
CA VAL A 381 20.49 -5.15 14.86
C VAL A 381 20.77 -6.48 15.59
N LYS A 382 19.72 -7.25 15.92
CA LYS A 382 19.86 -8.59 16.50
C LYS A 382 20.56 -9.57 15.54
N MET A 383 20.21 -9.55 14.26
CA MET A 383 20.82 -10.44 13.26
C MET A 383 22.31 -10.12 13.05
N ILE A 384 22.67 -8.83 13.02
CA ILE A 384 24.07 -8.38 12.92
C ILE A 384 24.87 -8.73 14.19
N LEU A 385 24.27 -8.58 15.37
CA LEU A 385 24.91 -8.95 16.65
C LEU A 385 25.10 -10.47 16.79
N GLU A 386 24.16 -11.29 16.32
CA GLU A 386 24.29 -12.76 16.31
C GLU A 386 25.38 -13.25 15.34
N LEU A 387 25.48 -12.62 14.16
CA LEU A 387 26.57 -12.88 13.20
C LEU A 387 27.94 -12.44 13.75
N ALA A 388 28.01 -11.28 14.40
CA ALA A 388 29.23 -10.78 15.04
C ALA A 388 29.68 -11.68 16.21
N ALA A 389 28.75 -12.20 17.01
CA ALA A 389 29.04 -13.15 18.09
C ALA A 389 29.59 -14.47 17.54
N SER A 390 28.99 -15.01 16.48
CA SER A 390 29.46 -16.24 15.81
C SER A 390 30.87 -16.09 15.20
N LEU A 391 31.14 -14.94 14.56
CA LEU A 391 32.47 -14.61 14.03
C LEU A 391 33.52 -14.47 15.14
N SER A 392 33.13 -13.93 16.31
CA SER A 392 34.04 -13.79 17.45
C SER A 392 34.48 -15.15 18.03
N ASP A 393 33.58 -16.14 18.10
CA ASP A 393 33.90 -17.48 18.58
C ASP A 393 34.89 -18.21 17.65
N HIS A 394 34.72 -18.06 16.34
CA HIS A 394 35.62 -18.65 15.36
C HIS A 394 37.05 -18.06 15.43
N LEU A 395 37.18 -16.77 15.79
CA LEU A 395 38.46 -16.08 15.94
C LEU A 395 39.17 -16.42 17.26
N VAL A 396 38.44 -16.63 18.36
CA VAL A 396 39.02 -17.01 19.66
C VAL A 396 39.62 -18.42 19.66
N HIS A 397 39.03 -19.34 18.89
CA HIS A 397 39.51 -20.71 18.76
C HIS A 397 40.79 -20.84 17.91
N HIS A 398 41.07 -19.90 17.00
CA HIS A 398 42.23 -19.95 16.09
C HIS A 398 43.47 -19.15 16.56
N LEU A 399 43.40 -18.41 17.66
CA LEU A 399 44.51 -17.58 18.15
C LEU A 399 45.30 -18.29 19.27
N SER A 400 46.59 -18.56 19.03
CA SER A 400 47.49 -19.31 19.94
C SER A 400 48.14 -18.50 21.07
N PHE A 401 47.90 -17.18 21.18
CA PHE A 401 48.56 -16.33 22.18
C PHE A 401 47.65 -16.03 23.39
N SER A 402 48.12 -16.40 24.58
CA SER A 402 47.37 -16.34 25.85
C SER A 402 46.87 -14.94 26.22
N VAL A 403 47.62 -13.89 25.89
CA VAL A 403 47.26 -12.48 26.17
C VAL A 403 46.12 -12.00 25.25
N PHE A 404 46.10 -12.45 23.99
CA PHE A 404 45.00 -12.18 23.05
C PHE A 404 43.70 -12.88 23.46
N LYS A 405 43.80 -14.12 23.98
CA LYS A 405 42.65 -14.87 24.50
C LYS A 405 41.98 -14.16 25.68
N ILE A 406 42.75 -13.56 26.59
CA ILE A 406 42.22 -12.81 27.74
C ILE A 406 41.48 -11.54 27.31
N SER A 407 42.03 -10.76 26.37
CA SER A 407 41.36 -9.55 25.87
C SER A 407 40.09 -9.85 25.06
N LEU A 408 40.10 -10.90 24.23
CA LEU A 408 38.92 -11.37 23.53
C LEU A 408 37.87 -11.98 24.47
N ASN A 409 38.30 -12.66 25.55
CA ASN A 409 37.38 -13.16 26.57
C ASN A 409 36.70 -12.01 27.34
N ASN A 410 37.38 -10.88 27.57
CA ASN A 410 36.77 -9.69 28.17
C ASN A 410 35.77 -9.01 27.23
N VAL A 411 36.09 -8.92 25.93
CA VAL A 411 35.15 -8.42 24.90
C VAL A 411 33.96 -9.38 24.75
N LYS A 412 34.19 -10.69 24.75
CA LYS A 412 33.15 -11.73 24.77
C LYS A 412 32.28 -11.63 26.02
N SER A 413 32.86 -11.37 27.20
CA SER A 413 32.11 -11.14 28.44
C SER A 413 31.28 -9.85 28.39
N CYS A 414 31.79 -8.75 27.82
CA CYS A 414 31.01 -7.52 27.60
C CYS A 414 29.89 -7.71 26.57
N ILE A 415 30.13 -8.46 25.50
CA ILE A 415 29.10 -8.80 24.50
C ILE A 415 28.05 -9.73 25.10
N ILE A 416 28.44 -10.74 25.88
CA ILE A 416 27.50 -11.62 26.59
C ILE A 416 26.67 -10.82 27.60
N MET A 417 27.25 -9.91 28.38
CA MET A 417 26.49 -9.06 29.29
C MET A 417 25.55 -8.07 28.56
N ALA A 418 25.97 -7.54 27.40
CA ALA A 418 25.12 -6.69 26.57
C ALA A 418 24.00 -7.48 25.87
N VAL A 419 24.30 -8.72 25.45
CA VAL A 419 23.33 -9.68 24.92
C VAL A 419 22.36 -10.07 26.02
N ASP A 420 22.80 -10.40 27.23
CA ASP A 420 21.94 -10.75 28.37
C ASP A 420 21.03 -9.59 28.79
N PHE A 421 21.51 -8.34 28.70
CA PHE A 421 20.70 -7.13 28.91
C PHE A 421 19.68 -6.87 27.78
N VAL A 422 19.97 -7.29 26.55
CA VAL A 422 19.03 -7.23 25.41
C VAL A 422 18.07 -8.44 25.40
N VAL A 423 18.53 -9.60 25.83
CA VAL A 423 17.82 -10.88 26.01
C VAL A 423 16.84 -10.78 27.19
N SER A 424 17.09 -9.91 28.17
CA SER A 424 16.12 -9.64 29.25
C SER A 424 14.84 -8.95 28.76
N GLN A 425 14.76 -8.55 27.47
CA GLN A 425 13.56 -8.07 26.79
C GLN A 425 12.89 -9.15 25.91
N LEU A 426 13.30 -10.42 26.00
CA LEU A 426 12.61 -11.53 25.35
C LEU A 426 11.25 -11.82 26.00
N ASN A 427 10.28 -12.17 25.15
CA ASN A 427 8.96 -12.63 25.56
C ASN A 427 9.10 -13.78 26.58
N LYS A 428 8.70 -13.51 27.83
CA LYS A 428 8.63 -14.53 28.88
C LYS A 428 7.39 -15.38 28.68
N CYS A 429 7.51 -16.68 28.88
CA CYS A 429 6.36 -17.57 28.82
C CYS A 429 5.39 -17.23 29.96
N LYS A 430 4.12 -17.02 29.64
CA LYS A 430 3.10 -16.75 30.68
C LYS A 430 2.93 -17.91 31.67
N THR A 431 3.21 -19.15 31.26
CA THR A 431 3.02 -20.36 32.09
C THR A 431 4.21 -20.66 33.00
N CYS A 432 5.45 -20.47 32.53
CA CYS A 432 6.64 -20.86 33.29
C CYS A 432 7.60 -19.71 33.61
N GLU A 433 7.28 -18.49 33.16
CA GLU A 433 8.03 -17.24 33.35
C GLU A 433 9.47 -17.23 32.84
N LYS A 434 9.92 -18.34 32.23
CA LYS A 434 11.22 -18.47 31.54
C LYS A 434 11.14 -17.82 30.15
N THR A 435 12.29 -17.36 29.66
CA THR A 435 12.44 -16.79 28.32
C THR A 435 12.09 -17.81 27.24
N VAL A 436 11.28 -17.41 26.26
CA VAL A 436 10.90 -18.25 25.12
C VAL A 436 11.77 -17.92 23.92
N TYR A 437 12.56 -18.89 23.46
CA TYR A 437 13.39 -18.74 22.26
C TYR A 437 12.56 -18.95 20.99
N SER A 438 12.96 -18.33 19.88
CA SER A 438 12.19 -18.30 18.62
C SER A 438 11.83 -19.69 18.05
N VAL A 439 12.63 -20.71 18.32
CA VAL A 439 12.36 -22.10 17.90
C VAL A 439 11.19 -22.73 18.66
N GLU A 440 10.95 -22.28 19.89
CA GLU A 440 9.91 -22.79 20.79
C GLU A 440 8.76 -21.80 21.01
N LEU A 441 8.81 -20.64 20.34
CA LEU A 441 7.81 -19.59 20.48
C LEU A 441 6.49 -19.98 19.83
N LEU A 442 5.45 -19.94 20.65
CA LEU A 442 4.07 -20.08 20.22
C LEU A 442 3.27 -18.91 20.79
N SER A 443 2.68 -18.10 19.91
CA SER A 443 1.90 -16.92 20.27
C SER A 443 0.41 -17.20 20.12
N ALA A 444 -0.35 -17.03 21.20
CA ALA A 444 -1.80 -17.21 21.26
C ALA A 444 -2.42 -16.01 22.00
N ASP A 445 -3.42 -15.35 21.39
CA ASP A 445 -4.07 -14.14 21.92
C ASP A 445 -3.11 -13.01 22.32
N GLY A 446 -2.01 -12.83 21.58
CA GLY A 446 -0.97 -11.84 21.89
C GLY A 446 -0.05 -12.22 23.05
N VAL A 447 -0.21 -13.41 23.64
CA VAL A 447 0.61 -13.92 24.75
C VAL A 447 1.57 -15.00 24.25
N SER A 448 2.81 -14.98 24.75
CA SER A 448 3.88 -15.91 24.35
C SER A 448 3.97 -17.13 25.27
N TYR A 449 4.11 -18.31 24.67
CA TYR A 449 4.25 -19.60 25.34
C TYR A 449 5.39 -20.42 24.73
N HIS A 450 6.03 -21.30 25.52
CA HIS A 450 6.79 -22.41 24.93
C HIS A 450 5.80 -23.41 24.30
N LYS A 451 6.17 -24.01 23.17
CA LYS A 451 5.44 -25.15 22.57
C LYS A 451 5.15 -26.26 23.59
N SER A 452 6.06 -26.48 24.54
CA SER A 452 5.92 -27.46 25.63
C SER A 452 5.00 -26.99 26.77
N CYS A 453 4.82 -25.68 26.94
CA CYS A 453 3.95 -25.04 27.92
C CYS A 453 2.52 -24.81 27.40
N PHE A 454 2.29 -24.95 26.10
CA PHE A 454 0.98 -24.81 25.48
C PHE A 454 0.11 -26.05 25.69
N LYS A 455 -0.42 -26.21 26.91
CA LYS A 455 -1.16 -27.39 27.36
C LYS A 455 -2.48 -26.98 28.01
N CYS A 456 -3.48 -27.85 27.91
CA CYS A 456 -4.76 -27.64 28.57
C CYS A 456 -4.61 -27.72 30.10
N SER A 457 -5.20 -26.77 30.83
CA SER A 457 -5.17 -26.76 32.30
C SER A 457 -5.85 -28.00 32.93
N HIS A 458 -6.94 -28.51 32.34
CA HIS A 458 -7.66 -29.68 32.85
C HIS A 458 -6.99 -31.01 32.52
N CYS A 459 -6.70 -31.30 31.25
CA CYS A 459 -6.17 -32.60 30.85
C CYS A 459 -4.66 -32.65 30.63
N LYS A 460 -3.95 -31.52 30.75
CA LYS A 460 -2.51 -31.39 30.48
C LYS A 460 -2.08 -31.83 29.07
N GLY A 461 -3.03 -32.07 28.17
CA GLY A 461 -2.77 -32.41 26.76
C GLY A 461 -2.19 -31.22 26.01
N THR A 462 -1.19 -31.50 25.15
CA THR A 462 -0.56 -30.49 24.30
C THR A 462 -1.57 -29.94 23.31
N LEU A 463 -1.76 -28.63 23.33
CA LEU A 463 -2.68 -27.92 22.45
C LEU A 463 -1.99 -27.54 21.14
N LYS A 464 -2.78 -27.31 20.09
CA LYS A 464 -2.32 -26.73 18.81
C LYS A 464 -3.10 -25.45 18.57
N LEU A 465 -2.55 -24.55 17.75
CA LEU A 465 -3.19 -23.26 17.44
C LEU A 465 -4.60 -23.40 16.85
N SER A 466 -4.91 -24.53 16.22
CA SER A 466 -6.23 -24.83 15.65
C SER A 466 -7.29 -25.31 16.66
N ASN A 467 -6.87 -25.82 17.83
CA ASN A 467 -7.73 -26.61 18.73
C ASN A 467 -7.74 -26.14 20.21
N TYR A 468 -7.37 -24.88 20.46
CA TYR A 468 -7.39 -24.30 21.81
C TYR A 468 -8.50 -23.27 21.98
N SER A 469 -8.85 -23.00 23.23
CA SER A 469 -9.71 -21.90 23.67
C SER A 469 -9.09 -21.30 24.93
N SER A 470 -9.14 -19.97 25.08
CA SER A 470 -8.59 -19.27 26.24
C SER A 470 -9.67 -18.49 27.00
N MET A 471 -9.57 -18.43 28.32
CA MET A 471 -10.41 -17.58 29.18
C MET A 471 -9.50 -16.92 30.22
N GLU A 472 -9.46 -15.58 30.26
CA GLU A 472 -8.63 -14.79 31.19
C GLU A 472 -7.14 -15.21 31.21
N GLY A 473 -6.62 -15.71 30.09
CA GLY A 473 -5.23 -16.16 29.96
C GLY A 473 -4.96 -17.62 30.38
N VAL A 474 -6.00 -18.40 30.71
CA VAL A 474 -5.90 -19.84 30.97
C VAL A 474 -6.29 -20.64 29.72
N LEU A 475 -5.47 -21.64 29.36
CA LEU A 475 -5.61 -22.43 28.15
C LEU A 475 -6.42 -23.72 28.38
N TYR A 476 -7.40 -23.95 27.52
CA TYR A 476 -8.25 -25.15 27.51
C TYR A 476 -8.30 -25.79 26.12
N CYS A 477 -8.52 -27.09 26.04
CA CYS A 477 -8.96 -27.69 24.78
C CYS A 477 -10.45 -27.40 24.58
N LYS A 478 -10.89 -27.29 23.32
CA LYS A 478 -12.31 -27.06 22.96
C LYS A 478 -13.32 -27.89 23.76
N PRO A 479 -13.18 -29.23 23.94
CA PRO A 479 -14.14 -30.00 24.71
C PRO A 479 -14.16 -29.65 26.22
N HIS A 480 -13.00 -29.38 26.85
CA HIS A 480 -13.00 -28.94 28.26
C HIS A 480 -13.47 -27.50 28.42
N PHE A 481 -13.23 -26.64 27.43
CA PHE A 481 -13.76 -25.29 27.42
C PHE A 481 -15.29 -25.30 27.33
N GLU A 482 -15.86 -26.10 26.43
CA GLU A 482 -17.32 -26.26 26.31
C GLU A 482 -17.93 -26.90 27.56
N GLN A 483 -17.25 -27.83 28.21
CA GLN A 483 -17.71 -28.44 29.44
C GLN A 483 -17.73 -27.44 30.60
N LEU A 484 -16.68 -26.63 30.74
CA LEU A 484 -16.66 -25.51 31.69
C LEU A 484 -17.79 -24.53 31.40
N PHE A 485 -18.02 -24.19 30.13
CA PHE A 485 -19.08 -23.27 29.72
C PHE A 485 -20.49 -23.81 30.03
N LYS A 486 -20.68 -25.14 29.96
CA LYS A 486 -21.94 -25.80 30.31
C LYS A 486 -22.18 -25.90 31.82
N GLU A 487 -21.11 -26.02 32.61
CA GLU A 487 -21.20 -26.06 34.09
C GLU A 487 -21.32 -24.67 34.72
N SER A 488 -20.80 -23.61 34.08
CA SER A 488 -20.66 -22.27 34.66
C SER A 488 -21.62 -21.22 34.08
N GLY A 489 -22.87 -21.58 33.74
CA GLY A 489 -23.84 -20.83 32.92
C GLY A 489 -24.23 -19.37 33.26
N SER A 490 -23.35 -18.53 33.81
CA SER A 490 -23.30 -17.06 33.71
C SER A 490 -22.00 -16.55 34.35
N PHE A 491 -21.38 -15.50 33.78
CA PHE A 491 -20.19 -14.85 34.34
C PHE A 491 -20.51 -14.26 35.73
N SER A 492 -20.01 -14.87 36.81
CA SER A 492 -19.28 -14.17 37.89
C SER A 492 -18.98 -15.06 39.11
N LYS A 493 -17.78 -14.81 39.65
CA LYS A 493 -17.23 -15.12 40.98
C LYS A 493 -16.52 -16.45 41.16
N ASN A 494 -15.19 -16.38 41.09
CA ASN A 494 -14.35 -16.43 42.31
C ASN A 494 -12.94 -15.87 42.04
N PHE A 495 -12.79 -14.56 41.91
CA PHE A 495 -11.51 -13.89 42.18
C PHE A 495 -11.79 -12.52 42.81
N GLN A 496 -11.12 -12.26 43.93
CA GLN A 496 -11.25 -11.04 44.72
C GLN A 496 -10.75 -9.83 43.91
N SER A 497 -11.56 -8.78 43.85
CA SER A 497 -11.16 -7.44 43.41
C SER A 497 -11.84 -6.39 44.29
N PRO A 498 -11.20 -5.24 44.58
CA PRO A 498 -11.90 -4.09 45.15
C PRO A 498 -12.38 -3.10 44.06
N ALA A 499 -13.70 -2.80 44.13
CA ALA A 499 -14.46 -1.59 43.77
C ALA A 499 -14.55 -1.14 42.28
N LYS A 500 -15.70 -1.33 41.57
CA LYS A 500 -16.96 -0.53 41.43
C LYS A 500 -16.82 0.79 40.60
N VAL A 501 -17.69 1.12 39.63
CA VAL A 501 -19.07 1.66 39.79
C VAL A 501 -19.96 1.53 38.50
N ALA A 502 -21.26 1.22 38.75
CA ALA A 502 -22.58 1.39 38.07
C ALA A 502 -22.71 1.70 36.54
N GLU A 503 -23.55 1.07 35.70
CA GLU A 503 -24.98 0.61 35.70
C GLU A 503 -26.00 1.65 35.18
N LYS A 504 -26.70 1.36 34.06
CA LYS A 504 -28.17 1.54 33.89
C LYS A 504 -28.73 0.84 32.63
N LYS A 505 -29.93 0.25 32.76
CA LYS A 505 -30.66 -0.61 31.79
C LYS A 505 -31.94 0.05 31.20
N THR A 506 -32.38 -0.52 30.06
CA THR A 506 -33.78 -0.84 29.59
C THR A 506 -34.75 0.27 29.16
N PRO A 507 -35.86 -0.01 28.42
CA PRO A 507 -36.47 -1.31 28.07
C PRO A 507 -36.96 -1.54 26.60
N GLU A 508 -37.30 -2.82 26.40
CA GLU A 508 -37.92 -3.55 25.27
C GLU A 508 -39.46 -3.39 25.21
N LEU A 509 -40.08 -3.61 24.04
CA LEU A 509 -41.54 -3.75 23.87
C LEU A 509 -41.87 -4.97 22.98
N THR A 510 -42.55 -5.92 23.61
CA THR A 510 -43.16 -7.16 23.12
C THR A 510 -44.30 -6.98 22.11
N ARG A 511 -44.44 -7.93 21.16
CA ARG A 511 -45.74 -8.56 20.78
C ARG A 511 -45.59 -9.80 19.88
N LEU A 512 -46.44 -10.81 20.14
CA LEU A 512 -46.58 -12.14 19.48
C LEU A 512 -47.92 -12.17 18.68
N PRO A 513 -48.23 -13.23 17.88
CA PRO A 513 -48.55 -13.11 16.46
C PRO A 513 -50.02 -13.40 16.11
N SER A 514 -50.46 -13.00 14.93
CA SER A 514 -51.76 -13.42 14.36
C SER A 514 -51.61 -13.92 12.93
N LYS A 515 -52.14 -15.14 12.72
CA LYS A 515 -52.27 -15.86 11.46
C LYS A 515 -53.31 -15.20 10.55
N THR A 516 -52.94 -14.97 9.29
CA THR A 516 -53.73 -15.33 8.10
C THR A 516 -52.75 -15.59 6.95
N ALA A 517 -52.94 -16.73 6.28
CA ALA A 517 -52.15 -17.19 5.15
C ALA A 517 -52.96 -17.05 3.87
N GLY A 518 -52.29 -16.86 2.73
CA GLY A 518 -52.85 -17.21 1.42
C GLY A 518 -52.43 -16.26 0.31
N MET A 519 -51.35 -16.62 -0.40
CA MET A 519 -51.09 -16.47 -1.84
C MET A 519 -49.61 -16.21 -2.11
N PHE A 520 -48.82 -17.28 -2.05
CA PHE A 520 -47.72 -17.52 -3.00
C PHE A 520 -47.32 -18.99 -2.85
N SER A 521 -47.80 -19.84 -3.75
CA SER A 521 -47.50 -21.26 -3.80
C SER A 521 -46.06 -21.48 -4.27
N GLY A 522 -45.12 -21.40 -3.32
CA GLY A 522 -43.74 -21.84 -3.50
C GLY A 522 -43.61 -23.34 -3.27
N THR A 523 -42.76 -23.99 -4.06
CA THR A 523 -42.55 -25.45 -4.14
C THR A 523 -42.29 -26.12 -2.78
N GLN A 524 -42.89 -27.29 -2.54
CA GLN A 524 -42.79 -28.06 -1.28
C GLN A 524 -41.60 -29.05 -1.23
N ASP A 525 -40.65 -28.94 -2.14
CA ASP A 525 -39.57 -29.93 -2.26
C ASP A 525 -38.60 -29.82 -1.08
N LYS A 526 -38.23 -30.95 -0.47
CA LYS A 526 -37.29 -31.05 0.66
C LYS A 526 -35.99 -31.74 0.24
N CYS A 527 -34.87 -31.29 0.81
CA CYS A 527 -33.56 -31.90 0.60
C CYS A 527 -33.54 -33.31 1.20
N ALA A 528 -33.15 -34.32 0.41
CA ALA A 528 -33.08 -35.71 0.87
C ALA A 528 -32.07 -35.93 2.02
N THR A 529 -31.05 -35.07 2.14
CA THR A 529 -29.98 -35.21 3.15
C THR A 529 -30.28 -34.48 4.46
N CYS A 530 -30.86 -33.27 4.39
CA CYS A 530 -31.05 -32.44 5.59
C CYS A 530 -32.50 -32.09 5.91
N GLY A 531 -33.46 -32.47 5.04
CA GLY A 531 -34.91 -32.32 5.27
C GLY A 531 -35.45 -30.89 5.20
N LYS A 532 -34.61 -29.90 4.91
CA LYS A 532 -35.00 -28.49 4.73
C LYS A 532 -35.64 -28.26 3.36
N THR A 533 -36.52 -27.27 3.26
CA THR A 533 -37.16 -26.87 2.00
C THR A 533 -36.10 -26.35 1.02
N VAL A 534 -36.13 -26.83 -0.21
CA VAL A 534 -35.18 -26.48 -1.28
C VAL A 534 -35.77 -25.36 -2.11
N TYR A 535 -35.06 -24.23 -2.19
CA TYR A 535 -35.45 -23.11 -3.05
C TYR A 535 -35.02 -23.38 -4.51
N PRO A 536 -35.70 -22.80 -5.53
CA PRO A 536 -35.42 -23.09 -6.95
C PRO A 536 -33.97 -22.89 -7.39
N LEU A 537 -33.22 -22.01 -6.73
CA LEU A 537 -31.79 -21.75 -6.99
C LEU A 537 -30.85 -22.80 -6.37
N GLU A 538 -31.33 -23.59 -5.41
CA GLU A 538 -30.57 -24.64 -4.72
C GLU A 538 -30.86 -26.05 -5.27
N LYS A 539 -31.80 -26.17 -6.22
CA LYS A 539 -32.25 -27.45 -6.76
C LYS A 539 -31.31 -27.94 -7.85
N VAL A 540 -30.47 -28.91 -7.51
CA VAL A 540 -29.63 -29.64 -8.49
C VAL A 540 -30.37 -30.92 -8.92
N LYS A 541 -30.62 -31.09 -10.22
CA LYS A 541 -31.16 -32.34 -10.79
C LYS A 541 -30.01 -33.22 -11.27
N LEU A 542 -30.11 -34.54 -11.03
CA LEU A 542 -29.02 -35.49 -11.25
C LEU A 542 -29.01 -36.08 -12.68
N ASP A 543 -29.31 -35.27 -13.71
CA ASP A 543 -29.26 -35.70 -15.12
C ASP A 543 -28.31 -34.88 -16.03
N ASP A 544 -27.53 -33.94 -15.50
CA ASP A 544 -26.59 -33.13 -16.30
C ASP A 544 -25.09 -33.49 -16.10
N PHE A 545 -24.78 -34.67 -15.56
CA PHE A 545 -23.40 -35.11 -15.29
C PHE A 545 -22.79 -36.06 -16.34
N ASN A 546 -23.25 -36.00 -17.60
CA ASN A 546 -22.66 -36.78 -18.70
C ASN A 546 -22.07 -35.95 -19.84
N SER A 547 -21.80 -34.66 -19.63
CA SER A 547 -20.82 -33.95 -20.47
C SER A 547 -19.82 -33.24 -19.57
N ILE A 548 -18.54 -33.37 -19.90
CA ILE A 548 -17.39 -32.74 -19.24
C ILE A 548 -16.85 -33.51 -18.02
N LEU A 549 -16.52 -34.79 -18.21
CA LEU A 549 -15.43 -35.44 -17.47
C LEU A 549 -14.87 -36.66 -18.24
N LEU A 550 -14.44 -36.44 -19.48
CA LEU A 550 -13.50 -37.33 -20.17
C LEU A 550 -12.57 -36.52 -21.06
N GLN A 551 -11.52 -35.98 -20.44
CA GLN A 551 -10.17 -35.89 -21.00
C GLN A 551 -9.30 -35.11 -20.02
N HIS A 552 -8.64 -35.82 -19.11
CA HIS A 552 -7.26 -35.57 -18.69
C HIS A 552 -6.82 -36.68 -17.71
N LEU A 553 -5.57 -37.15 -17.91
CA LEU A 553 -4.75 -38.15 -17.18
C LEU A 553 -4.43 -39.38 -18.08
N VAL A 554 -3.46 -39.30 -19.02
CA VAL A 554 -1.95 -39.43 -18.90
C VAL A 554 -1.53 -40.92 -18.74
N PRO A 555 -0.36 -41.48 -19.18
CA PRO A 555 0.90 -40.90 -19.74
C PRO A 555 1.58 -41.62 -20.96
N SER A 556 2.61 -40.95 -21.50
CA SER A 556 3.95 -41.40 -21.95
C SER A 556 4.20 -42.54 -22.97
N SER A 557 5.18 -42.23 -23.83
CA SER A 557 6.15 -43.07 -24.57
C SER A 557 5.89 -43.39 -26.05
N GLU A 558 6.96 -43.23 -26.84
CA GLU A 558 7.12 -43.45 -28.29
C GLU A 558 6.49 -42.34 -29.16
N LEU A 559 7.22 -41.58 -29.99
CA LEU A 559 8.12 -42.01 -31.05
C LEU A 559 9.14 -40.90 -31.38
N ALA A 560 10.43 -41.26 -31.30
CA ALA A 560 11.41 -40.79 -32.26
C ALA A 560 11.19 -41.52 -33.60
N ILE A 561 11.80 -41.02 -34.68
CA ILE A 561 11.70 -41.46 -36.10
C ILE A 561 10.54 -40.73 -36.79
N SER A 562 10.71 -39.87 -37.80
CA SER A 562 11.71 -39.78 -38.86
C SER A 562 11.72 -38.37 -39.46
N TYR A 563 12.91 -37.78 -39.56
CA TYR A 563 13.28 -36.94 -40.70
C TYR A 563 13.22 -37.79 -41.98
N ILE A 564 13.08 -37.12 -43.13
CA ILE A 564 13.34 -37.53 -44.53
C ILE A 564 12.08 -37.54 -45.42
N HIS A 565 12.24 -36.84 -46.55
CA HIS A 565 11.49 -36.83 -47.82
C HIS A 565 10.47 -35.70 -48.06
N ASP A 566 11.00 -34.64 -48.70
CA ASP A 566 10.55 -34.03 -49.96
C ASP A 566 9.08 -33.60 -50.11
N PHE A 567 8.81 -32.29 -50.03
CA PHE A 567 8.74 -31.39 -51.20
C PHE A 567 8.53 -29.93 -50.75
#